data_AF-A0A368HF71-F1
#
_entry.id   AF-A0A368HF71-F1
#
_cell.length_a   1.000
_cell.length_b   1.000
_cell.length_c   1.000
_cell.angle_alpha   90.00
_cell.angle_beta   90.00
_cell.angle_gamma   90.00
#
_symmetry.space_group_name_H-M   'P 1'
#
loop_
_entity.id
_entity.type
_entity.pdbx_description
1 polymer ?
#
loop_
_entity_poly.entity_id
_entity_poly.type
_entity_poly.pdbx_seq_one_letter_code
_entity_poly.pdbx_strand_id
1 'polypeptide(L)' 'MVRMLGRLGGHLGRKGDGEPGVTVLWRGWTSLYETVETLRAHKHVLSPRDSS' A
#
# COMPACT_ATOMS: atom_id res chain seq x y z
N MET A 1 7.28 2.10 -9.85
CA MET A 1 6.92 1.44 -8.58
C MET A 1 7.65 2.02 -7.37
N VAL A 2 8.98 2.17 -7.41
CA VAL A 2 9.81 2.68 -6.30
C VAL A 2 9.30 4.01 -5.71
N ARG A 3 8.99 5.03 -6.53
CA ARG A 3 8.48 6.32 -6.04
C ARG A 3 7.10 6.23 -5.38
N MET A 4 6.24 5.32 -5.84
CA MET A 4 4.90 5.11 -5.27
C MET A 4 5.00 4.46 -3.88
N LEU A 5 5.77 3.38 -3.77
CA LEU A 5 6.07 2.75 -2.48
C LEU A 5 6.79 3.73 -1.55
N GLY A 6 7.72 4.52 -2.10
CA GLY A 6 8.38 5.60 -1.38
C GLY A 6 7.38 6.54 -0.73
N ARG A 7 6.41 7.06 -1.49
CA ARG A 7 5.37 7.98 -0.98
C ARG A 7 4.50 7.34 0.10
N LEU A 8 4.08 6.09 -0.10
CA LEU A 8 3.35 5.32 0.92
C LEU A 8 4.17 5.13 2.20
N GLY A 9 5.49 5.00 2.06
CA GLY A 9 6.43 4.90 3.19
C GLY A 9 6.84 6.23 3.82
N GLY A 10 6.35 7.37 3.32
CA GLY A 10 6.67 8.72 3.82
C GLY A 10 7.74 9.49 3.05
N HIS A 11 8.18 9.02 1.87
CA HIS A 11 9.06 9.78 0.99
C HIS A 11 8.29 10.93 0.32
N LEU A 12 8.72 12.17 0.57
CA LEU A 12 8.06 13.37 0.05
C LEU A 12 8.21 13.52 -1.47
N GLY A 13 9.31 13.02 -2.05
CA GLY A 13 9.55 13.05 -3.50
C GLY A 13 9.71 14.46 -4.06
N ARG A 14 10.29 15.38 -3.30
CA ARG A 14 10.61 16.74 -3.77
C ARG A 14 11.85 16.71 -4.64
N LYS A 15 12.03 17.77 -5.43
CA LYS A 15 13.23 17.95 -6.26
C LYS A 15 14.47 17.95 -5.36
N GLY A 16 15.37 16.97 -5.57
CA GLY A 16 16.62 16.84 -4.82
C GLY A 16 16.57 15.88 -3.62
N ASP A 17 15.42 15.30 -3.27
CA ASP A 17 15.32 14.33 -2.15
C ASP A 17 16.01 12.98 -2.46
N GLY A 18 16.47 12.76 -3.70
CA GLY A 18 17.11 11.51 -4.13
C GLY A 18 16.10 10.36 -4.30
N GLU A 19 16.60 9.12 -4.27
CA GLU A 19 15.74 7.93 -4.30
C GLU A 19 15.31 7.49 -2.90
N PRO A 20 14.10 6.94 -2.73
CA PRO A 20 13.66 6.40 -1.45
C PRO A 20 14.57 5.26 -0.98
N GLY A 21 15.02 5.34 0.28
CA GLY A 21 15.81 4.27 0.89
C GLY A 21 14.99 3.00 1.17
N VAL A 22 15.68 1.88 1.40
CA VAL A 22 15.06 0.55 1.60
C VAL A 22 14.05 0.52 2.75
N THR A 23 14.31 1.19 3.86
CA THR A 23 13.38 1.28 5.00
C THR A 23 12.08 1.99 4.62
N VAL A 24 12.17 3.02 3.78
CA VAL A 24 11.00 3.76 3.30
C VAL A 24 10.19 2.90 2.35
N LEU A 25 10.85 2.16 1.47
CA LEU A 25 10.19 1.20 0.58
C LEU A 25 9.50 0.07 1.35
N TRP A 26 10.15 -0.46 2.39
CA TRP A 26 9.57 -1.51 3.24
C TRP A 26 8.31 -1.02 3.95
N ARG A 27 8.34 0.18 4.55
CA ARG A 27 7.17 0.80 5.16
C ARG A 27 6.01 0.97 4.18
N GLY A 28 6.30 1.45 2.97
CA GLY A 28 5.29 1.61 1.93
C GLY A 28 4.71 0.27 1.45
N TRP A 29 5.53 -0.78 1.40
CA TRP A 29 5.09 -2.13 1.07
C TRP A 29 4.19 -2.72 2.15
N THR A 30 4.56 -2.61 3.43
CA THR A 30 3.73 -3.09 4.56
C THR A 30 2.35 -2.42 4.56
N SER A 31 2.30 -1.10 4.42
CA SER A 31 1.03 -0.35 4.38
C SER A 31 0.16 -0.74 3.17
N LEU A 32 0.78 -0.95 2.00
CA LEU A 32 0.06 -1.43 0.81
C LEU A 32 -0.52 -2.83 1.04
N TYR A 33 0.28 -3.74 1.60
CA TYR A 33 -0.13 -5.11 1.90
C TYR A 33 -1.34 -5.12 2.85
N GLU A 34 -1.27 -4.38 3.96
CA GLU A 34 -2.38 -4.27 4.92
C GLU A 34 -3.66 -3.71 4.29
N THR A 35 -3.52 -2.70 3.43
CA THR A 35 -4.66 -2.11 2.70
C THR A 35 -5.29 -3.15 1.76
N VAL A 36 -4.49 -3.90 1.01
CA VAL A 36 -4.99 -4.95 0.11
C VAL A 36 -5.68 -6.07 0.87
N GLU A 37 -5.12 -6.51 1.99
CA GLU A 37 -5.74 -7.54 2.83
C GLU A 37 -7.05 -7.06 3.45
N THR A 38 -7.10 -5.81 3.90
CA THR A 38 -8.35 -5.18 4.38
C THR A 38 -9.40 -5.15 3.27
N LEU A 39 -9.05 -4.72 2.06
CA LEU A 39 -9.96 -4.66 0.92
C LEU A 39 -10.45 -6.05 0.49
N ARG A 40 -9.58 -7.07 0.54
CA ARG A 40 -9.98 -8.46 0.29
C ARG A 40 -10.99 -8.93 1.32
N ALA A 41 -10.70 -8.75 2.60
CA ALA A 41 -11.62 -9.09 3.68
C ALA A 41 -12.96 -8.36 3.51
N HIS A 42 -12.94 -7.08 3.17
CA HIS A 42 -14.16 -6.29 2.91
C HIS A 42 -14.94 -6.77 1.68
N LYS A 43 -14.24 -7.16 0.61
CA LYS A 43 -14.87 -7.72 -0.60
C LYS A 43 -15.59 -9.03 -0.31
N HIS A 44 -15.09 -9.85 0.63
CA HIS A 44 -15.79 -11.05 1.08
C HIS A 44 -17.04 -10.74 1.90
N VAL A 45 -17.03 -9.68 2.71
CA VAL A 45 -18.20 -9.23 3.46
C VAL A 45 -19.27 -8.62 2.55
N LEU A 46 -18.85 -7.82 1.57
CA LEU A 46 -19.75 -7.09 0.65
C LEU A 46 -20.16 -7.91 -0.59
N SER A 47 -19.59 -9.09 -0.78
CA SER A 47 -20.05 -10.07 -1.75
C SER A 47 -20.74 -11.24 -1.02
N PRO A 48 -21.90 -11.05 -0.37
CA PRO A 48 -22.78 -12.16 -0.08
C PRO A 48 -23.35 -12.63 -1.42
N ARG A 49 -22.66 -13.57 -2.08
CA ARG A 49 -23.32 -14.35 -3.13
C ARG A 49 -24.06 -15.49 -2.46
N ASP A 50 -25.37 -15.30 -2.42
CA ASP A 50 -26.36 -16.29 -2.82
C ASP A 50 -26.35 -17.59 -2.03
N SER A 51 -27.26 -17.68 -1.07
CA SER A 51 -27.89 -18.94 -0.70
C SER A 51 -29.30 -18.70 -0.17
N SER A 52 -30.27 -19.01 -1.04
CA SER A 52 -31.74 -19.14 -0.87
C SER A 52 -32.59 -17.92 -1.18
#